data_AF-A0AAP8PRW6-F1
#
_entry.id   AF-A0AAP8PRW6-F1
#
_cell.length_a   1.000
_cell.length_b   1.000
_cell.length_c   1.000
_cell.angle_alpha   90.00
_cell.angle_beta   90.00
_cell.angle_gamma   90.00
#
_symmetry.space_group_name_H-M   'P 1'
#
loop_
_entity.id
_entity.type
_entity.pdbx_description
1 polymer ?
#
loop_
_entity_poly.entity_id
_entity_poly.type
_entity_poly.pdbx_seq_one_letter_code
_entity_poly.pdbx_strand_id
1 'polypeptide(L)'
;MLAKVKRSFAAAVVLMLALPAVQAADYRAGEQYTRLDKPVAAAPAVVEFFSFYCGPCYQFAETYRVGGTVAQALPAGEKVTKYHVSLMGKLGNELTEAWAVATVLGVEDKIEGAMFDAVQKQRAVNSADDIQRVFTAAGIDAATYENARHSLLVKGLIAKQNEAVKAFDVRGTPSFYVAGQYKIDNAGMAATSVEGYAKEYAAVVRYLLDKQP
;
A
#
# COMPACT_ATOMS: atom_id res chain seq x y z
N MET A 1 58.02 7.04 -61.87
CA MET A 1 56.57 7.27 -62.08
C MET A 1 55.81 6.17 -61.34
N LEU A 2 54.90 6.59 -60.44
CA LEU A 2 53.78 5.83 -59.81
C LEU A 2 54.09 4.59 -58.95
N ALA A 3 53.92 4.74 -57.63
CA ALA A 3 53.53 3.64 -56.74
C ALA A 3 52.20 3.99 -56.06
N LYS A 4 51.20 3.12 -56.29
CA LYS A 4 49.79 3.22 -55.91
C LYS A 4 49.61 3.23 -54.39
N VAL A 5 49.00 4.29 -53.86
CA VAL A 5 48.43 4.31 -52.50
C VAL A 5 47.08 3.59 -52.53
N LYS A 6 46.99 2.39 -51.97
CA LYS A 6 45.71 1.71 -51.72
C LYS A 6 45.01 2.41 -50.56
N ARG A 7 43.96 3.17 -50.87
CA ARG A 7 43.03 3.73 -49.90
C ARG A 7 42.08 2.64 -49.42
N SER A 8 42.35 2.09 -48.23
CA SER A 8 41.37 1.28 -47.51
C SER A 8 40.56 2.22 -46.60
N PHE A 9 39.38 2.65 -47.06
CA PHE A 9 38.39 3.31 -46.21
C PHE A 9 37.69 2.22 -45.40
N ALA A 10 38.14 1.98 -44.16
CA ALA A 10 37.35 1.22 -43.20
C ALA A 10 36.26 2.15 -42.66
N ALA A 11 35.03 1.99 -43.15
CA ALA A 11 33.86 2.67 -42.61
C ALA A 11 33.51 2.06 -41.25
N ALA A 12 33.88 2.73 -40.16
CA ALA A 12 33.44 2.39 -38.81
C ALA A 12 31.96 2.78 -38.67
N VAL A 13 31.06 1.81 -38.79
CA VAL A 13 29.65 1.97 -38.43
C VAL A 13 29.56 1.97 -36.90
N VAL A 14 29.48 3.16 -36.31
CA VAL A 14 29.16 3.31 -34.88
C VAL A 14 27.66 3.05 -34.73
N LEU A 15 27.30 1.84 -34.31
CA LEU A 15 25.95 1.49 -33.92
C LEU A 15 25.64 2.23 -32.61
N MET A 16 25.09 3.44 -32.69
CA MET A 16 24.51 4.13 -31.54
C MET A 16 23.34 3.29 -31.04
N LEU A 17 23.57 2.53 -29.97
CA LEU A 17 22.52 1.90 -29.18
C LEU A 17 21.58 3.01 -28.69
N ALA A 18 20.43 3.17 -29.36
CA ALA A 18 19.34 4.00 -28.87
C ALA A 18 18.83 3.36 -27.58
N LEU A 19 19.34 3.83 -26.43
CA LEU A 19 18.73 3.55 -25.15
C LEU A 19 17.29 4.10 -25.21
N PRO A 20 16.26 3.30 -24.88
CA PRO A 20 14.92 3.84 -24.78
C PRO A 20 14.96 4.96 -23.75
N ALA A 21 14.60 6.18 -24.16
CA ALA A 21 14.39 7.28 -23.25
C ALA A 21 13.22 6.88 -22.35
N VAL A 22 13.52 6.46 -21.12
CA VAL A 22 12.51 6.35 -20.07
C VAL A 22 12.02 7.78 -19.86
N GLN A 23 10.86 8.11 -20.43
CA GLN A 23 10.19 9.35 -20.10
C GLN A 23 9.88 9.29 -18.60
N ALA A 24 10.64 10.05 -17.82
CA ALA A 24 10.34 10.25 -16.42
C ALA A 24 8.92 10.81 -16.34
N ALA A 25 8.01 10.05 -15.72
CA ALA A 25 6.65 10.51 -15.51
C ALA A 25 6.69 11.79 -14.66
N ASP A 26 6.12 12.88 -15.18
CA ASP A 26 6.07 14.16 -14.48
C ASP A 26 4.83 14.21 -13.59
N TYR A 27 4.93 13.65 -12.38
CA TYR A 27 3.84 13.67 -11.40
C TYR A 27 3.78 15.01 -10.66
N ARG A 28 2.57 15.56 -10.53
CA ARG A 28 2.34 16.93 -10.05
C ARG A 28 1.46 16.95 -8.80
N ALA A 29 1.78 17.88 -7.91
CA ALA A 29 0.95 18.17 -6.75
C ALA A 29 -0.40 18.75 -7.19
N GLY A 30 -1.49 18.28 -6.61
CA GLY A 30 -2.87 18.60 -7.02
C GLY A 30 -3.41 17.70 -8.13
N GLU A 31 -2.58 16.84 -8.73
CA GLU A 31 -3.00 15.80 -9.67
C GLU A 31 -2.86 14.41 -9.01
N GLN A 32 -1.68 13.79 -9.03
CA GLN A 32 -1.49 12.42 -8.51
C GLN A 32 -1.33 12.38 -6.99
N TYR A 33 -1.01 13.52 -6.36
CA TYR A 33 -0.79 13.60 -4.92
C TYR A 33 -1.02 15.01 -4.40
N THR A 34 -1.23 15.14 -3.09
CA THR A 34 -1.23 16.42 -2.38
C THR A 34 -0.17 16.41 -1.28
N ARG A 35 0.36 17.59 -0.94
CA ARG A 35 1.23 17.76 0.23
C ARG A 35 0.35 17.89 1.48
N LEU A 36 0.75 17.27 2.56
CA LEU A 36 0.09 17.44 3.85
C LEU A 36 0.36 18.83 4.40
N ASP A 37 -0.68 19.50 4.88
CA ASP A 37 -0.57 20.78 5.59
C ASP A 37 0.30 20.64 6.85
N LYS A 38 0.17 19.49 7.52
CA LYS A 38 0.94 19.12 8.72
C LYS A 38 1.68 17.81 8.45
N PRO A 39 2.98 17.85 8.12
CA PRO A 39 3.77 16.65 7.98
C PRO A 39 3.83 15.83 9.27
N VAL A 40 3.81 14.51 9.15
CA VAL A 40 3.93 13.56 10.25
C VAL A 40 5.38 13.12 10.38
N ALA A 41 6.07 13.62 11.40
CA ALA A 41 7.47 13.28 11.65
C ALA A 41 7.65 11.79 11.98
N ALA A 42 8.77 11.21 11.55
CA ALA A 42 9.11 9.79 11.77
C ALA A 42 8.03 8.79 11.31
N ALA A 43 7.21 9.19 10.33
CA ALA A 43 6.27 8.29 9.68
C ALA A 43 7.01 7.15 8.95
N PRO A 44 6.41 5.95 8.83
CA PRO A 44 6.87 4.94 7.89
C PRO A 44 6.96 5.50 6.46
N ALA A 45 7.81 4.89 5.63
CA ALA A 45 7.98 5.30 4.23
C ALA A 45 6.64 5.30 3.47
N VAL A 46 5.79 4.30 3.70
CA VAL A 46 4.43 4.27 3.16
C VAL A 46 3.45 3.80 4.23
N VAL A 47 2.36 4.54 4.37
CA VAL A 47 1.24 4.17 5.25
C VAL A 47 -0.04 4.05 4.43
N GLU A 48 -0.68 2.89 4.48
CA GLU A 48 -2.03 2.65 3.95
C GLU A 48 -3.04 2.68 5.10
N PHE A 49 -4.14 3.42 4.93
CA PHE A 49 -5.32 3.33 5.80
C PHE A 49 -6.47 2.68 5.04
N PHE A 50 -7.11 1.70 5.69
CA PHE A 50 -8.21 0.94 5.10
C PHE A 50 -9.30 0.60 6.14
N SER A 51 -10.45 0.10 5.67
CA SER A 51 -11.44 -0.55 6.52
C SER A 51 -11.97 -1.81 5.87
N PHE A 52 -12.25 -2.85 6.64
CA PHE A 52 -12.96 -4.03 6.14
C PHE A 52 -14.41 -3.72 5.71
N TYR A 53 -14.99 -2.59 6.14
CA TYR A 53 -16.29 -2.10 5.65
C TYR A 53 -16.21 -1.28 4.34
N CYS A 54 -15.01 -0.94 3.89
CA CYS A 54 -14.81 -0.05 2.75
C CYS A 54 -14.75 -0.86 1.44
N GLY A 55 -15.77 -0.66 0.58
CA GLY A 55 -15.86 -1.32 -0.74
C GLY A 55 -14.64 -1.05 -1.64
N PRO A 56 -14.21 0.20 -1.83
CA PRO A 56 -13.01 0.49 -2.61
C PRO A 56 -11.73 -0.11 -2.02
N CYS A 57 -11.62 -0.21 -0.69
CA CYS A 57 -10.49 -0.85 -0.02
C CYS A 57 -10.42 -2.34 -0.36
N TYR A 58 -11.58 -2.99 -0.45
CA TYR A 58 -11.64 -4.38 -0.85
C TYR A 58 -11.19 -4.58 -2.30
N GLN A 59 -11.57 -3.69 -3.21
CA GLN A 59 -11.07 -3.69 -4.58
C GLN A 59 -9.56 -3.44 -4.64
N PHE A 60 -9.03 -2.53 -3.81
CA PHE A 60 -7.59 -2.28 -3.70
C PHE A 60 -6.81 -3.53 -3.26
N ALA A 61 -7.35 -4.27 -2.28
CA ALA A 61 -6.74 -5.48 -1.74
C ALA A 61 -6.82 -6.67 -2.73
N GLU A 62 -8.00 -6.96 -3.29
CA GLU A 62 -8.21 -8.20 -4.05
C GLU A 62 -8.11 -8.07 -5.57
N THR A 63 -8.62 -6.97 -6.13
CA THR A 63 -8.74 -6.79 -7.58
C THR A 63 -7.54 -6.05 -8.16
N TYR A 64 -7.24 -4.87 -7.63
CA TYR A 64 -6.15 -4.01 -8.11
C TYR A 64 -4.80 -4.39 -7.51
N ARG A 65 -4.79 -5.09 -6.36
CA ARG A 65 -3.55 -5.51 -5.66
C ARG A 65 -2.59 -4.32 -5.45
N VAL A 66 -3.13 -3.14 -5.11
CA VAL A 66 -2.36 -1.89 -5.01
C VAL A 66 -1.30 -2.00 -3.93
N GLY A 67 -1.67 -2.42 -2.71
CA GLY A 67 -0.73 -2.55 -1.60
C GLY A 67 0.43 -3.51 -1.91
N GLY A 68 0.14 -4.66 -2.54
CA GLY A 68 1.15 -5.62 -2.98
C GLY A 68 2.07 -5.07 -4.07
N THR A 69 1.51 -4.37 -5.07
CA THR A 69 2.29 -3.75 -6.15
C THR A 69 3.19 -2.63 -5.63
N VAL A 70 2.68 -1.80 -4.72
CA VAL A 70 3.46 -0.76 -4.04
C VAL A 70 4.57 -1.40 -3.22
N ALA A 71 4.27 -2.43 -2.41
CA ALA A 71 5.25 -3.11 -1.58
C ALA A 71 6.40 -3.71 -2.40
N GLN A 72 6.11 -4.32 -3.55
CA GLN A 72 7.12 -4.86 -4.47
C GLN A 72 7.98 -3.77 -5.10
N ALA A 73 7.43 -2.57 -5.26
CA ALA A 73 8.19 -1.47 -5.79
C ALA A 73 9.20 -0.94 -4.76
N LEU A 74 8.93 -0.97 -3.44
CA LEU A 74 9.66 -0.27 -2.36
C LEU A 74 11.17 -0.58 -2.28
N PRO A 75 12.01 0.33 -1.72
CA PRO A 75 13.43 0.09 -1.58
C PRO A 75 13.66 -1.10 -0.64
N ALA A 76 14.81 -1.76 -0.76
CA ALA A 76 15.13 -2.90 0.09
C ALA A 76 15.02 -2.51 1.58
N GLY A 77 14.27 -3.30 2.35
CA GLY A 77 14.05 -3.08 3.79
C GLY A 77 12.81 -2.24 4.13
N GLU A 78 12.26 -1.48 3.17
CA GLU A 78 11.03 -0.72 3.37
C GLU A 78 9.78 -1.58 3.19
N LYS A 79 8.72 -1.24 3.91
CA LYS A 79 7.43 -1.93 3.85
C LYS A 79 6.27 -0.94 3.84
N VAL A 80 5.18 -1.34 3.21
CA VAL A 80 3.89 -0.66 3.40
C VAL A 80 3.41 -0.98 4.81
N THR A 81 3.24 0.06 5.63
CA THR A 81 2.58 -0.07 6.93
C THR A 81 1.09 0.11 6.74
N LYS A 82 0.28 -0.87 7.13
CA LYS A 82 -1.16 -0.85 6.91
C LYS A 82 -1.92 -0.73 8.23
N TYR A 83 -2.82 0.24 8.31
CA TYR A 83 -3.64 0.53 9.50
C TYR A 83 -5.12 0.50 9.18
N HIS A 84 -5.90 -0.12 10.06
CA HIS A 84 -7.35 -0.14 9.97
C HIS A 84 -7.95 1.11 10.64
N VAL A 85 -9.00 1.67 10.06
CA VAL A 85 -9.75 2.80 10.64
C VAL A 85 -10.95 2.32 11.45
N SER A 86 -11.07 2.79 12.69
CA SER A 86 -12.09 2.37 13.64
C SER A 86 -13.46 3.03 13.45
N LEU A 87 -13.51 4.15 12.71
CA LEU A 87 -14.70 5.01 12.58
C LEU A 87 -15.72 4.53 11.53
N MET A 88 -15.49 3.36 10.91
CA MET A 88 -16.35 2.83 9.86
C MET A 88 -17.06 1.54 10.29
N GLY A 89 -18.39 1.53 10.12
CA GLY A 89 -19.25 0.39 10.38
C GLY A 89 -19.43 0.05 11.87
N LYS A 90 -20.34 -0.89 12.15
CA LYS A 90 -20.77 -1.21 13.52
C LYS A 90 -19.70 -1.89 14.39
N LEU A 91 -18.77 -2.61 13.76
CA LEU A 91 -17.68 -3.33 14.42
C LEU A 91 -16.31 -2.69 14.12
N GLY A 92 -16.27 -1.39 13.84
CA GLY A 92 -15.05 -0.72 13.39
C GLY A 92 -13.90 -0.83 14.40
N ASN A 93 -14.19 -0.74 15.71
CA ASN A 93 -13.19 -0.90 16.76
C ASN A 93 -12.70 -2.35 16.86
N GLU A 94 -13.62 -3.31 16.83
CA GLU A 94 -13.34 -4.74 16.92
C GLU A 94 -12.54 -5.22 15.71
N LEU A 95 -12.82 -4.70 14.52
CA LEU A 95 -12.04 -4.99 13.31
C LEU A 95 -10.67 -4.30 13.30
N THR A 96 -10.52 -3.17 14.00
CA THR A 96 -9.21 -2.53 14.22
C THR A 96 -8.35 -3.36 15.18
N GLU A 97 -8.96 -3.91 16.24
CA GLU A 97 -8.32 -4.89 17.12
C GLU A 97 -7.97 -6.18 16.36
N ALA A 98 -8.88 -6.70 15.54
CA ALA A 98 -8.63 -7.87 14.72
C ALA A 98 -7.43 -7.68 13.79
N TRP A 99 -7.32 -6.51 13.13
CA TRP A 99 -6.16 -6.19 12.31
C TRP A 99 -4.88 -6.12 13.15
N ALA A 100 -4.93 -5.53 14.35
CA ALA A 100 -3.79 -5.54 15.26
C ALA A 100 -3.36 -6.96 15.67
N VAL A 101 -4.31 -7.86 15.94
CA VAL A 101 -4.04 -9.27 16.22
C VAL A 101 -3.37 -9.93 15.02
N ALA A 102 -3.90 -9.73 13.80
CA ALA A 102 -3.31 -10.28 12.57
C ALA A 102 -1.85 -9.82 12.39
N THR A 103 -1.57 -8.53 12.63
CA THR A 103 -0.21 -7.97 12.54
C THR A 103 0.73 -8.49 13.62
N VAL A 104 0.28 -8.59 14.87
CA VAL A 104 1.11 -9.13 15.95
C VAL A 104 1.44 -10.61 15.73
N LEU A 105 0.51 -11.36 15.15
CA LEU A 105 0.70 -12.77 14.81
C LEU A 105 1.44 -12.99 13.47
N GLY A 106 1.60 -11.95 12.65
CA GLY A 106 2.22 -12.05 11.32
C GLY A 106 1.39 -12.87 10.32
N VAL A 107 0.05 -12.75 10.39
CA VAL A 107 -0.89 -13.52 9.57
C VAL A 107 -1.79 -12.63 8.70
N GLU A 108 -1.38 -11.40 8.43
CA GLU A 108 -2.14 -10.44 7.63
C GLU A 108 -2.58 -11.01 6.27
N ASP A 109 -1.66 -11.66 5.54
CA ASP A 109 -1.91 -12.25 4.23
C ASP A 109 -3.00 -13.35 4.25
N LYS A 110 -3.19 -14.01 5.40
CA LYS A 110 -4.23 -15.03 5.57
C LYS A 110 -5.59 -14.42 5.96
N ILE A 111 -5.56 -13.25 6.59
CA ILE A 111 -6.74 -12.66 7.21
C ILE A 111 -7.36 -11.59 6.33
N GLU A 112 -6.58 -10.80 5.59
CA GLU A 112 -7.09 -9.63 4.88
C GLU A 112 -8.22 -9.99 3.92
N GLY A 113 -7.95 -10.85 2.93
CA GLY A 113 -8.96 -11.27 1.95
C GLY A 113 -10.14 -12.02 2.59
N ALA A 114 -9.85 -12.92 3.54
CA ALA A 114 -10.87 -13.70 4.24
C ALA A 114 -11.83 -12.82 5.06
N MET A 115 -11.30 -11.81 5.75
CA MET A 115 -12.09 -10.88 6.55
C MET A 115 -12.92 -9.95 5.66
N PHE A 116 -12.36 -9.46 4.54
CA PHE A 116 -13.14 -8.71 3.58
C PHE A 116 -14.30 -9.52 2.99
N ASP A 117 -14.06 -10.77 2.59
CA ASP A 117 -15.10 -11.67 2.09
C ASP A 117 -16.18 -11.89 3.15
N ALA A 118 -15.79 -12.15 4.39
CA ALA A 118 -16.72 -12.38 5.50
C ALA A 118 -17.57 -11.13 5.82
N VAL A 119 -16.98 -9.93 5.80
CA VAL A 119 -17.67 -8.67 6.09
C VAL A 119 -18.56 -8.22 4.92
N GLN A 120 -18.03 -8.18 3.70
CA GLN A 120 -18.69 -7.50 2.57
C GLN A 120 -19.51 -8.43 1.69
N LYS A 121 -18.99 -9.62 1.35
CA LYS A 121 -19.69 -10.58 0.47
C LYS A 121 -20.68 -11.43 1.25
N GLN A 122 -20.20 -12.11 2.27
CA GLN A 122 -20.97 -13.10 3.03
C GLN A 122 -21.86 -12.43 4.08
N ARG A 123 -21.48 -11.22 4.55
CA ARG A 123 -22.13 -10.50 5.64
C ARG A 123 -22.25 -11.35 6.92
N ALA A 124 -21.27 -12.21 7.13
CA ALA A 124 -21.22 -13.17 8.23
C ALA A 124 -20.74 -12.52 9.55
N VAL A 125 -20.01 -11.40 9.46
CA VAL A 125 -19.41 -10.74 10.64
C VAL A 125 -20.39 -9.79 11.30
N ASN A 126 -21.01 -10.23 12.40
CA ASN A 126 -22.00 -9.48 13.16
C ASN A 126 -21.66 -9.27 14.65
N SER A 127 -20.60 -9.92 15.13
CA SER A 127 -20.10 -9.89 16.50
C SER A 127 -18.57 -10.09 16.53
N ALA A 128 -17.95 -9.88 17.70
CA ALA A 128 -16.53 -10.22 17.92
C ALA A 128 -16.26 -11.73 17.77
N ASP A 129 -17.21 -12.59 18.13
CA ASP A 129 -17.10 -14.04 17.97
C ASP A 129 -17.05 -14.43 16.48
N ASP A 130 -17.79 -13.72 15.61
CA ASP A 130 -17.71 -13.94 14.17
C ASP A 130 -16.32 -13.58 13.62
N ILE A 131 -15.73 -12.50 14.11
CA ILE A 131 -14.36 -12.09 13.73
C ILE A 131 -13.39 -13.22 14.10
N GLN A 132 -13.44 -13.73 15.33
CA GLN A 132 -12.59 -14.85 15.76
C GLN A 132 -12.81 -16.12 14.91
N ARG A 133 -14.05 -16.39 14.47
CA ARG A 133 -14.34 -17.51 13.56
C ARG A 133 -13.60 -17.39 12.23
N VAL A 134 -13.41 -16.18 11.70
CA VAL A 134 -12.59 -15.96 10.49
C VAL A 134 -11.14 -16.36 10.73
N PHE A 135 -10.56 -16.00 11.88
CA PHE A 135 -9.20 -16.41 12.26
C PHE A 135 -9.08 -17.93 12.41
N THR A 136 -10.07 -18.55 13.04
CA THR A 136 -10.13 -20.02 13.18
C THR A 136 -10.19 -20.71 11.82
N ALA A 137 -11.02 -20.21 10.90
CA ALA A 137 -11.11 -20.73 9.54
C ALA A 137 -9.79 -20.57 8.75
N ALA A 138 -8.97 -19.57 9.10
CA ALA A 138 -7.63 -19.35 8.54
C ALA A 138 -6.52 -20.17 9.26
N GLY A 139 -6.88 -21.01 10.22
CA GLY A 139 -5.96 -21.90 10.95
C GLY A 139 -5.32 -21.30 12.21
N ILE A 140 -5.83 -20.17 12.72
CA ILE A 140 -5.42 -19.59 14.00
C ILE A 140 -6.41 -20.06 15.05
N ASP A 141 -5.99 -20.94 15.96
CA ASP A 141 -6.90 -21.45 16.98
C ASP A 141 -7.38 -20.34 17.94
N ALA A 142 -8.53 -20.62 18.56
CA ALA A 142 -9.21 -19.70 19.46
C ALA A 142 -8.32 -19.21 20.61
N ALA A 143 -7.50 -20.07 21.20
CA ALA A 143 -6.66 -19.71 22.33
C ALA A 143 -5.51 -18.80 21.89
N THR A 144 -4.89 -19.09 20.75
CA THR A 144 -3.85 -18.22 20.15
C THR A 144 -4.40 -16.83 19.85
N TYR A 145 -5.58 -16.74 19.21
CA TYR A 145 -6.24 -15.46 18.96
C TYR A 145 -6.52 -14.68 20.25
N GLU A 146 -7.13 -15.35 21.23
CA GLU A 146 -7.53 -14.73 22.51
C GLU A 146 -6.33 -14.22 23.31
N ASN A 147 -5.25 -15.00 23.36
CA ASN A 147 -4.02 -14.62 24.03
C ASN A 147 -3.36 -13.40 23.34
N ALA A 148 -3.33 -13.38 22.01
CA ALA A 148 -2.80 -12.24 21.26
C ALA A 148 -3.64 -10.99 21.49
N ARG A 149 -4.98 -11.11 21.41
CA ARG A 149 -5.94 -10.02 21.62
C ARG A 149 -5.73 -9.29 22.94
N HIS A 150 -5.42 -10.02 24.01
CA HIS A 150 -5.18 -9.43 25.33
C HIS A 150 -3.75 -8.92 25.58
N SER A 151 -2.83 -9.13 24.64
CA SER A 151 -1.42 -8.74 24.78
C SER A 151 -1.24 -7.22 24.80
N LEU A 152 -0.18 -6.76 25.47
CA LEU A 152 0.22 -5.36 25.45
C LEU A 152 0.60 -4.88 24.05
N LEU A 153 1.14 -5.77 23.20
CA LEU A 153 1.49 -5.46 21.82
C LEU A 153 0.25 -5.11 20.98
N VAL A 154 -0.82 -5.90 21.10
CA VAL A 154 -2.09 -5.60 20.41
C VAL A 154 -2.70 -4.31 20.91
N LYS A 155 -2.77 -4.09 22.23
CA LYS A 155 -3.27 -2.82 22.80
C LYS A 155 -2.48 -1.61 22.30
N GLY A 156 -1.15 -1.72 22.28
CA GLY A 156 -0.26 -0.68 21.75
C GLY A 156 -0.50 -0.43 20.26
N LEU A 157 -0.71 -1.48 19.46
CA LEU A 157 -0.97 -1.33 18.03
C LEU A 157 -2.35 -0.75 17.74
N ILE A 158 -3.39 -1.05 18.53
CA ILE A 158 -4.70 -0.39 18.44
C ILE A 158 -4.55 1.12 18.70
N ALA A 159 -3.83 1.50 19.76
CA ALA A 159 -3.56 2.90 20.07
C ALA A 159 -2.81 3.58 18.92
N LYS A 160 -1.74 2.94 18.41
CA LYS A 160 -0.93 3.44 17.29
C LYS A 160 -1.76 3.66 16.02
N GLN A 161 -2.65 2.74 15.68
CA GLN A 161 -3.56 2.89 14.53
C GLN A 161 -4.46 4.12 14.69
N ASN A 162 -5.12 4.25 15.85
CA ASN A 162 -6.02 5.37 16.12
C ASN A 162 -5.29 6.72 16.19
N GLU A 163 -4.07 6.75 16.72
CA GLU A 163 -3.22 7.93 16.72
C GLU A 163 -2.76 8.30 15.30
N ALA A 164 -2.38 7.32 14.48
CA ALA A 164 -2.01 7.55 13.10
C ALA A 164 -3.18 8.13 12.29
N VAL A 165 -4.40 7.62 12.47
CA VAL A 165 -5.61 8.20 11.84
C VAL A 165 -5.76 9.69 12.14
N LYS A 166 -5.49 10.11 13.39
CA LYS A 166 -5.55 11.52 13.81
C LYS A 166 -4.36 12.32 13.25
N ALA A 167 -3.15 11.77 13.34
CA ALA A 167 -1.93 12.46 12.92
C ALA A 167 -1.92 12.76 11.42
N PHE A 168 -2.41 11.83 10.60
CA PHE A 168 -2.53 11.99 9.15
C PHE A 168 -3.82 12.68 8.70
N ASP A 169 -4.70 13.09 9.62
CA ASP A 169 -6.04 13.65 9.34
C ASP A 169 -6.80 12.80 8.31
N VAL A 170 -6.92 11.49 8.58
CA VAL A 170 -7.52 10.54 7.64
C VAL A 170 -9.03 10.77 7.56
N ARG A 171 -9.49 11.30 6.41
CA ARG A 171 -10.91 11.57 6.14
C ARG A 171 -11.62 10.53 5.29
N GLY A 172 -10.91 9.52 4.80
CA GLY A 172 -11.47 8.50 3.92
C GLY A 172 -10.49 7.37 3.63
N THR A 173 -11.04 6.24 3.19
CA THR A 173 -10.29 5.04 2.84
C THR A 173 -10.72 4.51 1.46
N PRO A 174 -9.83 3.82 0.71
CA PRO A 174 -8.42 3.63 1.00
C PRO A 174 -7.65 4.95 0.86
N SER A 175 -6.63 5.17 1.68
CA SER A 175 -5.73 6.31 1.51
C SER A 175 -4.29 5.92 1.79
N PHE A 176 -3.39 6.35 0.90
CA PHE A 176 -1.95 6.14 1.04
C PHE A 176 -1.26 7.46 1.33
N TYR A 177 -0.30 7.38 2.24
CA TYR A 177 0.56 8.49 2.61
C TYR A 177 2.01 8.07 2.43
N VAL A 178 2.80 8.96 1.85
CA VAL A 178 4.22 8.71 1.54
C VAL A 178 5.09 9.61 2.41
N ALA A 179 5.93 8.95 3.19
CA ALA A 179 6.97 9.52 4.04
C ALA A 179 6.50 10.70 4.91
N GLY A 180 5.28 10.58 5.44
CA GLY A 180 4.69 11.58 6.33
C GLY A 180 4.45 12.96 5.70
N GLN A 181 4.60 13.11 4.37
CA GLN A 181 4.59 14.42 3.71
C GLN A 181 3.54 14.54 2.62
N TYR A 182 3.16 13.43 2.00
CA TYR A 182 2.28 13.42 0.84
C TYR A 182 1.12 12.46 1.05
N LYS A 183 -0.04 12.80 0.49
CA LYS A 183 -1.18 11.92 0.33
C LYS A 183 -1.37 11.63 -1.15
N ILE A 184 -1.51 10.37 -1.53
CA ILE A 184 -1.82 10.00 -2.91
C ILE A 184 -3.28 10.39 -3.21
N ASP A 185 -3.51 10.94 -4.39
CA ASP A 185 -4.86 11.12 -4.93
C ASP A 185 -5.24 9.89 -5.76
N ASN A 186 -6.17 9.09 -5.24
CA ASN A 186 -6.60 7.85 -5.90
C ASN A 186 -7.25 8.11 -7.27
N ALA A 187 -7.79 9.32 -7.51
CA ALA A 187 -8.40 9.69 -8.79
C ALA A 187 -7.40 10.31 -9.77
N GLY A 188 -6.15 10.54 -9.35
CA GLY A 188 -5.13 11.22 -10.16
C GLY A 188 -4.41 10.32 -11.16
N MET A 189 -4.63 9.02 -11.15
CA MET A 189 -3.98 8.07 -12.07
C MET A 189 -4.61 8.13 -13.46
N ALA A 190 -3.79 8.19 -14.51
CA ALA A 190 -4.26 8.25 -15.90
C ALA A 190 -4.56 6.86 -16.49
N ALA A 191 -3.98 5.80 -15.92
CA ALA A 191 -4.14 4.45 -16.42
C ALA A 191 -5.58 3.95 -16.30
N THR A 192 -6.08 3.36 -17.39
CA THR A 192 -7.47 2.89 -17.50
C THR A 192 -7.64 1.39 -17.29
N SER A 193 -6.55 0.64 -17.17
CA SER A 193 -6.55 -0.79 -16.86
C SER A 193 -6.24 -1.03 -15.39
N VAL A 194 -6.74 -2.15 -14.83
CA VAL A 194 -6.50 -2.54 -13.43
C VAL A 194 -4.99 -2.66 -13.14
N GLU A 195 -4.25 -3.35 -13.99
CA GLU A 195 -2.80 -3.53 -13.85
C GLU A 195 -2.05 -2.22 -14.05
N GLY A 196 -2.44 -1.42 -15.04
CA GLY A 196 -1.84 -0.12 -15.30
C GLY A 196 -2.02 0.84 -14.12
N TYR A 197 -3.21 0.85 -13.52
CA TYR A 197 -3.51 1.65 -12.34
C TYR A 197 -2.58 1.31 -11.17
N ALA A 198 -2.44 0.02 -10.84
CA ALA A 198 -1.57 -0.39 -9.74
C ALA A 198 -0.09 -0.06 -9.98
N LYS A 199 0.39 -0.22 -11.23
CA LYS A 199 1.75 0.13 -11.63
C LYS A 199 2.01 1.63 -11.58
N GLU A 200 1.08 2.45 -12.07
CA GLU A 200 1.17 3.91 -11.99
C GLU A 200 1.14 4.38 -10.54
N TYR A 201 0.24 3.82 -9.72
CA TYR A 201 0.17 4.12 -8.29
C TYR A 201 1.50 3.85 -7.59
N ALA A 202 2.11 2.69 -7.85
CA ALA A 202 3.41 2.35 -7.31
C ALA A 202 4.51 3.30 -7.80
N ALA A 203 4.50 3.69 -9.07
CA ALA A 203 5.45 4.65 -9.63
C ALA A 203 5.34 6.05 -8.98
N VAL A 204 4.12 6.53 -8.71
CA VAL A 204 3.90 7.78 -7.94
C VAL A 204 4.47 7.66 -6.53
N VAL A 205 4.25 6.52 -5.85
CA VAL A 205 4.83 6.28 -4.52
C VAL A 205 6.37 6.34 -4.58
N ARG A 206 7.02 5.75 -5.59
CA ARG A 206 8.49 5.79 -5.70
C ARG A 206 8.99 7.19 -5.97
N TYR A 207 8.36 7.89 -6.90
CA TYR A 207 8.67 9.27 -7.19
C TYR A 207 8.64 10.16 -5.94
N LEU A 208 7.66 9.96 -5.05
CA LEU A 208 7.53 10.73 -3.82
C LEU A 208 8.55 10.36 -2.75
N LEU A 209 8.97 9.09 -2.70
CA LEU A 209 10.07 8.64 -1.85
C LEU A 209 11.41 9.21 -2.32
N ASP A 210 11.64 9.26 -3.63
CA ASP A 210 12.89 9.79 -4.21
C ASP A 210 12.97 11.32 -4.13
N LYS A 211 11.82 12.01 -3.96
CA LYS A 211 11.73 13.46 -3.72
C LYS A 211 12.04 13.88 -2.28
N GLN A 212 12.26 12.94 -1.36
CA GLN A 212 12.66 13.26 0.01
C GLN A 212 13.98 14.06 -0.01
N PRO A 213 14.14 15.08 0.84
CA PRO A 213 15.40 15.82 0.96
C PRO A 213 16.56 14.95 1.48
#